data_AF-A0A6A0IM63-F1
#
_entry.id   AF-A0A6A0IM63-F1
#
_cell.length_a   1.000
_cell.length_b   1.000
_cell.length_c   1.000
_cell.angle_alpha   90.00
_cell.angle_beta   90.00
_cell.angle_gamma   90.00
#
_symmetry.space_group_name_H-M   'P 1'
#
loop_
_entity.id
_entity.type
_entity.pdbx_description
1 polymer ?
#
loop_
_entity_poly.entity_id
_entity_poly.type
_entity_poly.pdbx_seq_one_letter_code
_entity_poly.pdbx_strand_id
1 'polypeptide(L)'
;MKPFPVLLLTLALVPGAAAGGEIYGTIKENGKPVKPGLKVTVTCGGKDVSADTDKNGGYRLFASEEGKCTLTVRVGDESPSAVVHSYADSARYNLVLERKDGKATLRTE
;
A
#
# COMPACT_ATOMS: atom_id res chain seq x y z
N MET A 1 10.74 42.22 -46.21
CA MET A 1 10.46 42.12 -44.75
C MET A 1 10.53 40.62 -44.41
N LYS A 2 11.46 40.21 -43.53
CA LYS A 2 11.81 38.80 -43.29
C LYS A 2 10.86 38.16 -42.25
N PRO A 3 10.37 36.92 -42.45
CA PRO A 3 9.55 36.24 -41.45
C PRO A 3 10.42 35.72 -40.30
N PHE A 4 10.09 36.11 -39.07
CA PHE A 4 10.70 35.62 -37.84
C PHE A 4 10.11 34.24 -37.50
N PRO A 5 10.91 33.20 -37.18
CA PRO A 5 10.36 31.90 -36.82
C PRO A 5 9.83 31.95 -35.38
N VAL A 6 8.55 31.64 -35.20
CA VAL A 6 7.94 31.42 -33.89
C VAL A 6 8.47 30.10 -33.35
N LEU A 7 9.38 30.17 -32.37
CA LEU A 7 9.90 29.02 -31.65
C LEU A 7 8.82 28.54 -30.66
N LEU A 8 8.06 27.51 -31.06
CA LEU A 8 7.05 26.87 -30.23
C LEU A 8 7.75 25.99 -29.17
N LEU A 9 7.87 26.50 -27.94
CA LEU A 9 8.45 25.77 -26.81
C LEU A 9 7.43 24.72 -26.32
N THR A 10 7.54 23.48 -26.82
CA THR A 10 6.77 22.35 -26.30
C THR A 10 7.30 21.97 -24.91
N LEU A 11 6.55 22.36 -23.87
CA LEU A 11 6.81 21.94 -22.49
C LEU A 11 6.49 20.44 -22.36
N ALA A 12 7.52 19.59 -22.38
CA ALA A 12 7.37 18.16 -22.11
C ALA A 12 7.00 17.97 -20.64
N LEU A 13 5.72 17.70 -20.36
CA LEU A 13 5.25 17.32 -19.04
C LEU A 13 5.74 15.89 -18.77
N VAL A 14 6.93 15.76 -18.18
CA VAL A 14 7.43 14.46 -17.72
C VAL A 14 6.59 14.07 -16.50
N PRO A 15 5.85 12.94 -16.51
CA PRO A 15 5.21 12.44 -15.29
C PRO A 15 6.31 12.10 -14.31
N GLY A 16 6.45 12.88 -13.23
CA GLY A 16 7.35 12.53 -12.14
C GLY A 16 6.84 11.28 -11.46
N ALA A 17 7.65 10.22 -11.42
CA ALA A 17 7.37 9.06 -10.58
C ALA A 17 7.45 9.53 -9.13
N ALA A 18 6.30 9.74 -8.49
CA ALA A 18 6.22 10.14 -7.10
C ALA A 18 6.45 8.88 -6.23
N ALA A 19 7.56 8.87 -5.50
CA ALA A 19 7.92 7.77 -4.62
C ALA A 19 6.86 7.64 -3.52
N GLY A 20 6.37 6.42 -3.30
CA GLY A 20 5.37 6.16 -2.27
C GLY A 20 5.92 6.38 -0.86
N GLY A 21 5.09 6.93 0.01
CA GLY A 21 5.39 7.13 1.42
C GLY A 21 5.24 5.88 2.27
N GLU A 22 5.46 6.05 3.57
CA GLU A 22 5.34 4.98 4.56
C GLU A 22 3.88 4.53 4.72
N ILE A 23 3.64 3.23 4.72
CA ILE A 23 2.36 2.62 5.08
C ILE A 23 2.57 1.81 6.35
N TYR A 24 1.82 2.12 7.39
CA TYR A 24 1.96 1.49 8.69
C TYR A 24 0.61 1.29 9.38
N GLY A 25 0.59 0.43 10.39
CA GLY A 25 -0.59 0.23 11.21
C GLY A 25 -0.54 -1.04 12.02
N THR A 26 -1.72 -1.54 12.40
CA THR A 26 -1.86 -2.76 13.18
C THR A 26 -2.87 -3.70 12.53
N ILE A 27 -2.69 -5.00 12.72
CA ILE A 27 -3.66 -6.02 12.30
C ILE A 27 -4.18 -6.72 13.55
N LYS A 28 -5.50 -6.76 13.69
CA LYS A 28 -6.17 -7.50 14.77
C LYS A 28 -7.06 -8.60 14.20
N GLU A 29 -7.15 -9.70 14.93
CA GLU A 29 -8.12 -10.77 14.71
C GLU A 29 -8.88 -10.98 16.03
N ASN A 30 -10.21 -10.95 15.99
CA ASN A 30 -11.08 -11.09 17.17
C ASN A 30 -10.72 -10.12 18.33
N GLY A 31 -10.41 -8.87 17.98
CA GLY A 31 -10.06 -7.81 18.93
C GLY A 31 -8.65 -7.94 19.55
N LYS A 32 -7.86 -8.94 19.15
CA LYS A 32 -6.49 -9.15 19.64
C LYS A 32 -5.48 -8.93 18.52
N PRO A 33 -4.25 -8.47 18.82
CA PRO A 33 -3.19 -8.44 17.84
C PRO A 33 -2.94 -9.79 17.18
N VAL A 34 -2.68 -9.80 15.88
CA VAL A 34 -2.22 -11.02 15.19
C VAL A 34 -0.82 -11.41 15.68
N LYS A 35 -0.45 -12.67 15.41
CA LYS A 35 0.87 -13.19 15.76
C LYS A 35 1.99 -12.43 15.02
N PRO A 36 3.19 -12.33 15.61
CA PRO A 36 4.37 -11.82 14.89
C PRO A 36 4.73 -12.72 13.72
N GLY A 37 5.38 -12.14 12.71
CA GLY A 37 5.83 -12.86 11.51
C GLY A 37 4.74 -13.09 10.45
N LEU A 38 3.60 -12.43 10.57
CA LEU A 38 2.56 -12.48 9.54
C LEU A 38 2.98 -11.59 8.36
N LYS A 39 3.05 -12.17 7.16
CA LYS A 39 3.50 -11.46 5.97
C LYS A 39 2.45 -10.47 5.49
N VAL A 40 2.84 -9.21 5.38
CA VAL A 40 2.05 -8.12 4.80
C VAL A 40 2.75 -7.67 3.51
N THR A 41 2.02 -7.66 2.40
CA THR A 41 2.50 -7.18 1.10
C THR A 41 1.63 -6.02 0.64
N VAL A 42 2.26 -4.95 0.17
CA VAL A 42 1.58 -3.84 -0.50
C VAL A 42 2.06 -3.78 -1.94
N THR A 43 1.08 -3.80 -2.86
CA THR A 43 1.30 -3.67 -4.30
C THR A 43 0.84 -2.30 -4.76
N CYS A 44 1.77 -1.45 -5.19
CA CYS A 44 1.50 -0.13 -5.79
C CYS A 44 2.18 -0.06 -7.16
N GLY A 45 1.46 0.37 -8.20
CA GLY A 45 2.03 0.47 -9.55
C GLY A 45 2.59 -0.84 -10.12
N GLY A 46 2.10 -1.99 -9.63
CA GLY A 46 2.59 -3.33 -10.02
C GLY A 46 3.90 -3.77 -9.34
N LYS A 47 4.40 -3.02 -8.36
CA LYS A 47 5.56 -3.40 -7.54
C LYS A 47 5.12 -3.80 -6.14
N ASP A 48 5.69 -4.90 -5.66
CA ASP A 48 5.42 -5.46 -4.35
C ASP A 48 6.48 -5.05 -3.34
N VAL A 49 6.04 -4.60 -2.18
CA VAL A 49 6.89 -4.41 -1.01
C VAL A 49 6.28 -5.16 0.15
N SER A 50 7.10 -5.88 0.91
CA SER A 50 6.61 -6.71 2.01
C SER A 50 7.33 -6.46 3.32
N ALA A 51 6.58 -6.61 4.41
CA ALA A 51 7.08 -6.60 5.78
C ALA A 51 6.38 -7.70 6.58
N ASP A 52 6.88 -7.95 7.78
CA ASP A 52 6.35 -8.94 8.70
C ASP A 52 5.81 -8.23 9.94
N THR A 53 4.71 -8.73 10.52
CA THR A 53 4.14 -8.14 11.73
C THR A 53 5.06 -8.29 12.94
N ASP A 54 5.07 -7.30 13.82
CA ASP A 54 5.76 -7.35 15.10
C ASP A 54 4.94 -8.08 16.18
N LYS A 55 5.48 -8.13 17.41
CA LYS A 55 4.85 -8.79 18.58
C LYS A 55 3.50 -8.18 18.99
N ASN A 56 3.19 -6.97 18.55
CA ASN A 56 1.96 -6.25 18.82
C ASN A 56 1.03 -6.23 17.59
N GLY A 57 1.29 -7.07 16.58
CA GLY A 57 0.54 -7.08 15.32
C GLY A 57 0.76 -5.83 14.46
N GLY A 58 1.78 -5.02 14.79
CA GLY A 58 2.14 -3.82 14.04
C GLY A 58 2.88 -4.18 12.76
N TYR A 59 2.68 -3.40 11.71
CA TYR A 59 3.43 -3.52 10.46
C TYR A 59 3.83 -2.14 9.93
N ARG A 60 4.89 -2.10 9.13
CA ARG A 60 5.42 -0.89 8.51
C ARG A 60 6.24 -1.23 7.27
N LEU A 61 5.99 -0.52 6.17
CA LEU A 61 6.73 -0.63 4.92
C LEU A 61 6.66 0.70 4.16
N PHE A 62 7.49 0.86 3.14
CA PHE A 62 7.45 2.01 2.24
C PHE A 62 6.89 1.56 0.89
N ALA A 63 5.83 2.23 0.42
CA ALA A 63 5.27 1.94 -0.88
C ALA A 63 6.27 2.31 -1.99
N SER A 64 6.25 1.56 -3.09
CA SER A 64 7.07 1.85 -4.26
C SER A 64 6.66 3.14 -4.97
N GLU A 65 5.35 3.43 -4.99
CA GLU A 65 4.73 4.50 -5.77
C GLU A 65 3.52 5.06 -5.01
N GLU A 66 3.23 6.35 -5.19
CA GLU A 66 1.99 6.97 -4.70
C GLU A 66 0.75 6.45 -5.44
N GLY A 67 -0.43 6.58 -4.80
CA GLY A 67 -1.72 6.27 -5.41
C GLY A 67 -2.39 5.01 -4.85
N LYS A 68 -3.27 4.41 -5.64
CA LYS A 68 -4.07 3.25 -5.21
C LYS A 68 -3.18 2.00 -5.14
N CYS A 69 -3.25 1.31 -4.00
CA CYS A 69 -2.51 0.09 -3.74
C CYS A 69 -3.43 -1.03 -3.22
N THR A 70 -2.93 -2.26 -3.30
CA THR A 70 -3.56 -3.42 -2.68
C THR A 70 -2.69 -3.91 -1.54
N LEU A 71 -3.24 -3.94 -0.32
CA LEU A 71 -2.59 -4.53 0.84
C LEU A 71 -3.10 -5.95 1.03
N THR A 72 -2.20 -6.92 1.06
CA THR A 72 -2.48 -8.35 1.17
C THR A 72 -1.81 -8.90 2.42
N VAL A 73 -2.50 -9.77 3.16
CA VAL A 73 -1.96 -10.44 4.35
C VAL A 73 -1.99 -11.94 4.11
N ARG A 74 -0.87 -12.64 4.33
CA ARG A 74 -0.82 -14.09 4.13
C ARG A 74 -1.19 -14.84 5.42
N VAL A 75 -2.27 -15.62 5.37
CA VAL A 75 -2.79 -16.39 6.50
C VAL A 75 -2.90 -17.86 6.09
N GLY A 76 -1.84 -18.64 6.34
CA GLY A 76 -1.73 -20.00 5.81
C GLY A 76 -1.68 -19.99 4.29
N ASP A 77 -2.68 -20.61 3.65
CA ASP A 77 -2.85 -20.65 2.20
C ASP A 77 -3.77 -19.52 1.67
N GLU A 78 -4.34 -18.71 2.57
CA GLU A 78 -5.23 -17.61 2.22
C GLU A 78 -4.48 -16.27 2.13
N SER A 79 -4.93 -15.41 1.24
CA SER A 79 -4.35 -14.08 1.00
C SER A 79 -5.44 -13.01 0.93
N PRO A 80 -6.17 -12.76 2.02
CA PRO A 80 -7.16 -11.68 2.05
C PRO A 80 -6.48 -10.33 1.81
N SER A 81 -7.19 -9.42 1.14
CA SER A 81 -6.67 -8.11 0.76
C SER A 81 -7.67 -6.99 0.98
N ALA A 82 -7.14 -5.78 1.10
CA ALA A 82 -7.89 -4.54 1.20
C ALA A 82 -7.26 -3.47 0.29
N VAL A 83 -8.08 -2.57 -0.22
CA VAL A 83 -7.60 -1.40 -0.96
C VAL A 83 -7.09 -0.37 0.03
N VAL A 84 -5.88 0.14 -0.21
CA VAL A 84 -5.26 1.24 0.54
C VAL A 84 -4.70 2.26 -0.44
N HIS A 85 -4.29 3.41 0.06
CA HIS A 85 -3.63 4.45 -0.72
C HIS A 85 -2.28 4.83 -0.14
N SER A 86 -1.28 4.95 -1.01
CA SER A 86 0.00 5.58 -0.73
C SER A 86 -0.05 7.06 -1.08
N TYR A 87 0.61 7.87 -0.26
CA TYR A 87 0.80 9.31 -0.42
C TYR A 87 2.29 9.61 -0.23
N ALA A 88 2.74 10.83 -0.53
CA ALA A 88 4.10 11.26 -0.19
C ALA A 88 4.39 11.14 1.32
N ASP A 89 3.41 11.46 2.15
CA ASP A 89 3.47 11.36 3.62
C ASP A 89 3.03 9.98 4.13
N SER A 90 3.37 9.68 5.39
CA SER A 90 2.98 8.42 6.02
C SER A 90 1.46 8.25 6.12
N ALA A 91 0.97 7.08 5.73
CA ALA A 91 -0.44 6.69 5.79
C ALA A 91 -0.65 5.55 6.80
N ARG A 92 -1.61 5.75 7.71
CA ARG A 92 -1.95 4.76 8.73
C ARG A 92 -3.18 3.94 8.35
N TYR A 93 -3.06 2.62 8.38
CA TYR A 93 -4.18 1.69 8.19
C TYR A 93 -4.21 0.67 9.32
N ASN A 94 -5.16 0.79 10.23
CA ASN A 94 -5.48 -0.31 11.15
C ASN A 94 -6.41 -1.28 10.42
N LEU A 95 -6.18 -2.57 10.58
CA LEU A 95 -6.86 -3.62 9.84
C LEU A 95 -7.47 -4.63 10.78
N VAL A 96 -8.62 -5.16 10.38
CA VAL A 96 -9.28 -6.28 11.03
C VAL A 96 -9.26 -7.46 10.08
N LEU A 97 -8.64 -8.54 10.53
CA LEU A 97 -8.71 -9.87 9.92
C LEU A 97 -9.95 -10.57 10.50
N GLU A 98 -10.88 -10.94 9.62
CA GLU A 98 -12.15 -11.57 9.99
C GLU A 98 -12.32 -12.88 9.24
N ARG A 99 -13.04 -13.83 9.84
CA ARG A 99 -13.46 -15.08 9.21
C ARG A 99 -14.93 -14.96 8.82
N LYS A 100 -15.21 -14.95 7.52
CA LYS A 100 -16.58 -14.93 6.98
C LYS A 100 -16.78 -16.17 6.10
N ASP A 101 -17.80 -16.96 6.43
CA ASP A 101 -18.14 -18.18 5.69
C ASP A 101 -16.94 -19.15 5.53
N GLY A 102 -16.10 -19.24 6.57
CA GLY A 102 -14.89 -20.06 6.57
C GLY A 102 -13.68 -19.46 5.85
N LYS A 103 -13.83 -18.31 5.19
CA LYS A 103 -12.74 -17.62 4.48
C LYS A 103 -12.23 -16.41 5.26
N ALA A 104 -10.92 -16.19 5.20
CA ALA A 104 -10.29 -15.00 5.70
C ALA A 104 -10.67 -13.79 4.84
N THR A 105 -10.99 -12.68 5.48
CA THR A 105 -11.30 -11.40 4.87
C THR A 105 -10.56 -10.31 5.62
N LEU A 106 -10.18 -9.24 4.90
CA LEU A 106 -9.43 -8.13 5.47
C LEU A 106 -10.20 -6.85 5.20
N ARG A 107 -10.33 -6.02 6.22
CA ARG A 107 -10.92 -4.68 6.10
C ARG A 107 -10.13 -3.68 6.93
N THR A 108 -10.24 -2.41 6.57
CA THR A 108 -9.81 -1.31 7.44
C THR A 108 -10.73 -1.23 8.67
N GLU A 109 -10.14 -0.97 9.84
CA GLU A 109 -10.84 -0.76 11.11
C GLU A 109 -11.66 0.54 11.09
#